data_AF-A0A918S3K1-F1
#
_entry.id   AF-A0A918S3K1-F1
#
_cell.length_a   1.000
_cell.length_b   1.000
_cell.length_c   1.000
_cell.angle_alpha   90.00
_cell.angle_beta   90.00
_cell.angle_gamma   90.00
#
_symmetry.space_group_name_H-M   'P 1'
#
loop_
_entity.id
_entity.type
_entity.pdbx_description
1 polymer ?
#
loop_
_entity_poly.entity_id
_entity_poly.type
_entity_poly.pdbx_seq_one_letter_code
_entity_poly.pdbx_strand_id
1 'polypeptide(L)'
;MYWQMNCIDLKPAAIMISICLLIGWGIQYFTGFYWLTATLLVVIAVLVNGLIIFNEDLDEGGFDHQEGVTDTPEARAEQSKANKIQAAIIVLLIIGAVWSYI
;
A
#
# COMPACT_ATOMS: atom_id res chain seq x y z
N MET A 1 -10.21 -4.01 31.34
CA MET A 1 -10.70 -4.56 30.06
C MET A 1 -11.35 -3.41 29.29
N TYR A 2 -10.52 -2.54 28.71
CA TYR A 2 -11.00 -1.39 27.93
C TYR A 2 -11.20 -1.85 26.49
N TRP A 3 -12.45 -1.77 26.03
CA TRP A 3 -12.79 -1.92 24.63
C TRP A 3 -12.22 -0.74 23.84
N GLN A 4 -11.00 -0.88 23.33
CA GLN A 4 -10.50 -0.02 22.27
C GLN A 4 -11.24 -0.43 20.99
N MET A 5 -12.32 0.29 20.68
CA MET A 5 -12.87 0.29 19.33
C MET A 5 -11.79 0.88 18.42
N ASN A 6 -11.23 0.07 17.53
CA ASN A 6 -10.29 0.48 16.48
C ASN A 6 -10.92 1.59 15.64
N CYS A 7 -10.62 2.85 15.94
CA CYS A 7 -10.80 3.93 14.99
C CYS A 7 -9.79 3.69 13.87
N ILE A 8 -10.28 3.27 12.70
CA ILE A 8 -9.48 3.26 11.47
C ILE A 8 -8.91 4.67 11.30
N ASP A 9 -7.60 4.83 11.45
CA ASP A 9 -6.96 6.11 11.18
C ASP A 9 -6.83 6.29 9.67
N LEU A 10 -7.76 7.05 9.11
CA LEU A 10 -7.81 7.34 7.68
C LEU A 10 -6.84 8.45 7.28
N LYS A 11 -6.17 9.13 8.22
CA LYS A 11 -5.27 10.25 7.90
C LYS A 11 -4.08 9.82 7.04
N PRO A 12 -3.34 8.73 7.35
CA PRO A 12 -2.21 8.31 6.52
C PRO A 12 -2.65 7.93 5.11
N ALA A 13 -3.80 7.22 5.00
CA ALA A 13 -4.38 6.88 3.71
C ALA A 13 -4.77 8.12 2.90
N ALA A 14 -5.41 9.11 3.53
CA ALA A 14 -5.80 10.36 2.89
C ALA A 14 -4.58 11.17 2.41
N ILE A 15 -3.51 11.23 3.21
CA ILE A 15 -2.26 11.90 2.83
C ILE A 15 -1.62 11.18 1.63
N MET A 16 -1.49 9.86 1.70
CA MET A 16 -0.93 9.07 0.59
C MET A 16 -1.72 9.28 -0.70
N ILE A 17 -3.05 9.19 -0.66
CA ILE A 17 -3.91 9.40 -1.83
C ILE A 17 -3.74 10.82 -2.39
N SER A 18 -3.68 11.83 -1.51
CA SER A 18 -3.49 13.23 -1.93
C SER A 18 -2.16 13.42 -2.66
N ILE A 19 -1.07 12.82 -2.15
CA ILE A 19 0.24 12.86 -2.80
C ILE A 19 0.20 12.14 -4.15
N CYS A 20 -0.37 10.94 -4.21
CA CYS A 20 -0.48 10.19 -5.47
C CYS A 20 -1.30 10.94 -6.53
N LEU A 21 -2.37 11.65 -6.13
CA LEU A 21 -3.16 12.50 -7.01
C LEU A 21 -2.34 13.66 -7.58
N LEU A 22 -1.55 14.35 -6.74
CA LEU A 22 -0.68 15.43 -7.18
C LEU A 22 0.36 14.93 -8.20
N ILE A 23 0.96 13.76 -7.95
CA ILE A 23 1.89 13.12 -8.89
C ILE A 23 1.18 12.75 -10.19
N GLY A 24 -0.01 12.15 -10.12
CA GLY A 24 -0.80 11.79 -11.30
C GLY A 24 -1.18 13.00 -12.16
N TRP A 25 -1.54 14.13 -11.54
CA TRP A 25 -1.75 15.40 -12.24
C TRP A 25 -0.46 15.94 -12.87
N GLY A 26 0.67 15.84 -12.17
CA GLY A 26 1.98 16.19 -12.73
C GLY A 26 2.29 15.37 -13.98
N ILE A 27 2.10 14.05 -13.92
CA ILE A 27 2.29 13.15 -15.07
C ILE A 27 1.38 13.57 -16.24
N GLN A 28 0.09 13.81 -15.99
CA GLN A 28 -0.81 14.28 -17.06
C GLN A 28 -0.32 15.58 -17.69
N TYR A 29 0.08 16.55 -16.87
CA TYR A 29 0.53 17.86 -17.34
C TYR A 29 1.74 17.75 -18.28
N PHE A 30 2.72 16.90 -17.95
CA PHE A 30 3.96 16.78 -18.73
C PHE A 30 3.91 15.77 -19.88
N THR A 31 3.05 14.75 -19.80
CA THR A 31 3.07 13.62 -20.75
C THR A 31 1.78 13.45 -21.56
N GLY A 32 0.69 14.11 -21.17
CA GLY A 32 -0.63 13.90 -21.75
C GLY A 32 -1.29 12.57 -21.34
N PHE A 33 -0.64 11.76 -20.49
CA PHE A 33 -1.20 10.51 -19.98
C PHE A 33 -2.39 10.80 -19.05
N TYR A 34 -3.46 10.00 -19.12
CA TYR A 34 -4.69 10.29 -18.37
C TYR A 34 -4.44 10.27 -16.85
N TRP A 35 -4.86 11.32 -16.14
CA TRP A 35 -4.53 11.54 -14.73
C TRP A 35 -4.97 10.39 -13.81
N LEU A 36 -6.12 9.78 -14.09
CA LEU A 36 -6.65 8.71 -13.25
C LEU A 36 -5.77 7.47 -13.40
N THR A 37 -5.44 7.08 -14.63
CA THR A 37 -4.51 5.98 -14.90
C THR A 37 -3.15 6.24 -14.26
N ALA A 38 -2.61 7.46 -14.42
CA ALA A 38 -1.36 7.86 -13.80
C ALA A 38 -1.39 7.71 -12.28
N THR A 39 -2.44 8.24 -11.65
CA THR A 39 -2.64 8.19 -10.19
C THR A 39 -2.72 6.74 -9.71
N LEU A 40 -3.50 5.89 -10.38
CA LEU A 40 -3.68 4.50 -9.98
C LEU A 40 -2.34 3.73 -10.08
N LEU A 41 -1.55 3.95 -11.13
CA LEU A 41 -0.22 3.37 -11.26
C LEU A 41 0.73 3.83 -10.15
N VAL A 42 0.69 5.10 -9.76
CA VAL A 42 1.49 5.62 -8.63
C VAL A 42 1.05 5.00 -7.31
N VAL A 43 -0.25 4.88 -7.06
CA VAL A 43 -0.77 4.19 -5.85
C VAL A 43 -0.32 2.73 -5.82
N ILE A 44 -0.41 2.02 -6.96
CA ILE A 44 0.07 0.64 -7.07
C ILE A 44 1.55 0.55 -6.72
N ALA A 45 2.39 1.44 -7.27
CA ALA A 45 3.83 1.44 -6.98
C ALA A 45 4.12 1.64 -5.48
N VAL A 46 3.42 2.58 -4.82
CA VAL A 46 3.55 2.81 -3.38
C VAL A 46 3.12 1.59 -2.57
N LEU A 47 1.99 0.97 -2.92
CA LEU A 47 1.49 -0.23 -2.21
C LEU A 47 2.39 -1.45 -2.44
N VAL A 48 2.96 -1.63 -3.62
CA VAL A 48 3.95 -2.70 -3.87
C VAL A 48 5.20 -2.46 -3.05
N ASN A 49 5.69 -1.21 -3.00
CA ASN A 49 6.84 -0.86 -2.18
C ASN A 49 6.59 -1.13 -0.68
N GLY A 50 5.42 -0.73 -0.17
CA GLY A 50 5.02 -1.02 1.21
C GLY A 50 4.88 -2.52 1.49
N LEU A 51 4.40 -3.31 0.54
CA LEU A 51 4.29 -4.77 0.68
C LEU A 51 5.67 -5.44 0.78
N ILE A 52 6.67 -4.92 0.05
CA ILE A 52 8.05 -5.42 0.10
C ILE A 52 8.65 -5.11 1.46
N ILE A 53 8.62 -3.85 1.89
CA ILE A 53 9.18 -3.40 3.18
C ILE A 53 8.54 -4.18 4.33
N PHE A 54 7.22 -4.29 4.33
CA PHE A 54 6.52 -5.01 5.39
C PHE A 54 7.02 -6.46 5.51
N ASN A 55 7.23 -7.15 4.38
CA ASN A 55 7.77 -8.53 4.37
C ASN A 55 9.25 -8.61 4.73
N GLU A 56 10.03 -7.60 4.39
CA GLU A 56 11.43 -7.50 4.78
C GLU A 56 11.59 -7.52 6.32
N ASP A 57 10.67 -6.90 7.06
CA ASP A 57 10.71 -6.83 8.53
C ASP A 57 10.56 -8.20 9.23
N LEU A 58 10.08 -9.23 8.51
CA LEU A 58 9.99 -10.61 9.01
C LEU A 58 11.31 -11.38 8.92
N ASP A 59 12.21 -10.96 8.05
CA ASP A 59 13.45 -11.66 7.75
C ASP A 59 14.58 -11.13 8.65
N GLU A 60 15.46 -12.02 9.08
CA GLU A 60 16.66 -11.65 9.85
C GLU A 60 17.50 -10.67 9.02
N GLY A 61 17.68 -9.45 9.53
CA GLY A 61 18.41 -8.37 8.85
C GLY A 61 17.54 -7.36 8.09
N GLY A 62 16.21 -7.49 8.14
CA GLY A 62 15.29 -6.45 7.68
C GLY A 62 15.41 -5.15 8.48
N PHE A 63 15.07 -4.02 7.86
CA PHE A 63 15.32 -2.69 8.43
C PHE A 63 14.67 -2.49 9.80
N ASP A 64 13.40 -2.87 9.97
CA ASP A 64 12.68 -2.78 11.24
C ASP A 64 12.48 -4.16 11.91
N HIS A 65 13.33 -5.14 11.58
CA HIS A 65 13.29 -6.46 12.20
C HIS A 65 13.57 -6.40 13.70
N GLN A 66 12.75 -7.07 14.50
CA GLN A 66 12.92 -7.21 15.95
C GLN A 66 12.71 -8.65 16.38
N GLU A 67 13.81 -9.29 16.80
CA GLU A 67 13.81 -10.67 17.30
C GLU A 67 12.86 -10.84 18.49
N GLY A 68 11.98 -11.83 18.42
CA GLY A 68 10.94 -12.10 19.41
C GLY A 68 9.71 -11.20 19.32
N VAL A 69 9.65 -10.29 18.33
CA VAL A 69 8.51 -9.39 18.10
C VAL A 69 7.96 -9.56 16.69
N THR A 70 8.76 -9.28 15.67
CA THR A 70 8.31 -9.32 14.25
C THR A 70 8.36 -10.72 13.66
N ASP A 71 9.23 -11.59 14.15
CA ASP A 71 9.48 -12.94 13.61
C ASP A 71 8.61 -14.04 14.23
N THR A 72 7.77 -13.69 15.21
CA THR A 72 6.88 -14.64 15.90
C THR A 72 5.87 -15.31 14.96
N PRO A 73 5.43 -16.55 15.26
CA PRO A 73 4.42 -17.24 14.45
C PRO A 73 3.11 -16.44 14.31
N GLU A 74 2.71 -15.73 15.37
CA GLU A 74 1.54 -14.87 15.38
C GLU A 74 1.71 -13.66 14.44
N ALA A 75 2.84 -12.95 14.54
CA ALA A 75 3.14 -11.81 13.67
C ALA A 75 3.17 -12.22 12.19
N ARG A 76 3.85 -13.34 11.86
CA ARG A 76 3.87 -13.91 10.51
C ARG A 76 2.47 -14.25 10.00
N ALA A 77 1.59 -14.77 10.86
CA ALA A 77 0.22 -15.13 10.47
C ALA A 77 -0.67 -13.91 10.23
N GLU A 78 -0.57 -12.88 11.08
CA GLU A 78 -1.29 -11.61 10.89
C GLU A 78 -0.82 -10.89 9.64
N GLN A 79 0.48 -10.84 9.43
CA GLN A 79 1.10 -10.26 8.25
C GLN A 79 0.70 -11.00 6.96
N SER A 80 0.68 -12.34 6.97
CA SER A 80 0.20 -13.12 5.83
C SER A 80 -1.26 -12.76 5.45
N LYS A 81 -2.12 -12.47 6.43
CA LYS A 81 -3.49 -12.00 6.17
C LYS A 81 -3.49 -10.59 5.57
N ALA A 82 -2.71 -9.67 6.14
CA ALA A 82 -2.58 -8.29 5.64
C ALA A 82 -2.07 -8.27 4.19
N ASN A 83 -1.05 -9.09 3.88
CA ASN A 83 -0.48 -9.23 2.54
C ASN A 83 -1.52 -9.68 1.52
N LYS A 84 -2.38 -10.65 1.87
CA LYS A 84 -3.45 -11.12 0.98
C LYS A 84 -4.46 -10.02 0.66
N ILE A 85 -4.83 -9.23 1.67
CA ILE A 85 -5.74 -8.10 1.50
C ILE A 85 -5.09 -7.02 0.62
N GLN A 86 -3.84 -6.66 0.91
CA GLN A 86 -3.11 -5.65 0.13
C GLN A 86 -2.89 -6.09 -1.32
N ALA A 87 -2.54 -7.36 -1.55
CA ALA A 87 -2.44 -7.93 -2.89
C ALA A 87 -3.77 -7.86 -3.65
N ALA A 88 -4.90 -8.17 -2.99
CA ALA A 88 -6.22 -8.04 -3.60
C ALA A 88 -6.55 -6.59 -3.96
N ILE A 89 -6.20 -5.62 -3.10
CA ILE A 89 -6.36 -4.19 -3.38
C ILE A 89 -5.50 -3.78 -4.58
N ILE A 90 -4.24 -4.20 -4.64
CA ILE A 90 -3.35 -3.93 -5.78
C ILE A 90 -3.95 -4.47 -7.09
N VAL A 91 -4.50 -5.69 -7.08
CA VAL A 91 -5.16 -6.26 -8.25
C VAL A 91 -6.36 -5.42 -8.68
N LEU A 92 -7.21 -4.98 -7.74
CA LEU A 92 -8.35 -4.11 -8.05
C LEU A 92 -7.90 -2.76 -8.65
N LEU A 93 -6.81 -2.19 -8.13
CA LEU A 93 -6.25 -0.95 -8.67
C LEU A 93 -5.67 -1.15 -10.07
N ILE A 94 -5.03 -2.28 -10.35
CA ILE A 94 -4.54 -2.62 -11.70
C ILE A 94 -5.72 -2.71 -12.66
N ILE A 95 -6.80 -3.39 -12.28
CA ILE A 95 -8.02 -3.46 -13.09
C ILE A 95 -8.58 -2.07 -13.34
N GLY A 96 -8.65 -1.22 -12.31
CA GLY A 96 -9.07 0.17 -12.43
C GLY A 96 -8.18 1.00 -13.35
N ALA A 97 -6.86 0.80 -13.29
CA ALA A 97 -5.90 1.48 -14.14
C ALA A 97 -6.10 1.10 -15.61
N VAL A 98 -6.19 -0.20 -15.90
CA VAL A 98 -6.48 -0.72 -17.25
C VAL A 98 -7.83 -0.19 -17.75
N TRP A 99 -8.87 -0.23 -16.92
CA TRP A 99 -10.19 0.28 -17.29
C TRP A 99 -10.17 1.78 -17.61
N SER A 100 -9.48 2.58 -16.80
CA SER A 100 -9.38 4.04 -16.98
C SER A 100 -8.59 4.47 -18.22
N TYR A 101 -7.83 3.54 -18.81
CA TYR A 101 -7.00 3.78 -19.98
C TYR A 101 -7.73 3.49 -21.31
N ILE A 102 -8.81 2.69 -21.26
CA ILE A 102 -9.68 2.37 -22.41
C ILE A 102 -10.62 3.55 -22.68
#